data_AF-A0A1G1FYL8-F1
#
_entry.id   AF-A0A1G1FYL8-F1
#
_cell.length_a   1.000
_cell.length_b   1.000
_cell.length_c   1.000
_cell.angle_alpha   90.00
_cell.angle_beta   90.00
_cell.angle_gamma   90.00
#
_symmetry.space_group_name_H-M   'P 1'
#
loop_
_entity.id
_entity.type
_entity.pdbx_description
1 polymer ?
#
loop_
_entity_poly.entity_id
_entity_poly.type
_entity_poly.pdbx_seq_one_letter_code
_entity_poly.pdbx_strand_id
1 'polypeptide(L)'
;MLEIIQNNIRVTVDDAGFLTDLDGWTEEIARVLAAGEGISELTVEQFDILRSLRSYYRKHSFFPIMRAICANVQQPRTCVTDKFIDPVTAWKLAGLPNPGEEVNNFRSWEPLGY
;
A
#
# COMPACT_ATOMS: atom_id res chain seq x y z
N MET A 1 -10.08 -6.35 14.88
CA MET A 1 -9.53 -4.98 14.97
C MET A 1 -8.40 -4.99 15.97
N LEU A 2 -7.22 -4.58 15.54
CA LEU A 2 -5.98 -4.60 16.30
C LEU A 2 -5.41 -3.18 16.38
N GLU A 3 -4.58 -2.91 17.39
CA GLU A 3 -3.87 -1.63 17.54
C GLU A 3 -2.35 -1.88 17.48
N ILE A 4 -1.67 -1.18 16.58
CA ILE A 4 -0.21 -1.15 16.48
C ILE A 4 0.27 0.13 17.15
N ILE A 5 1.20 0.00 18.10
CA ILE A 5 1.80 1.14 18.81
C ILE A 5 3.30 1.18 18.51
N GLN A 6 3.76 2.22 17.82
CA GLN A 6 5.17 2.42 17.49
C GLN A 6 5.54 3.90 17.57
N ASN A 7 6.62 4.24 18.28
CA ASN A 7 7.09 5.63 18.46
C ASN A 7 5.98 6.61 18.91
N ASN A 8 5.09 6.16 19.81
CA ASN A 8 3.93 6.91 20.30
C ASN A 8 2.83 7.18 19.24
N ILE A 9 2.90 6.54 18.08
CA ILE A 9 1.87 6.54 17.04
C ILE A 9 0.99 5.32 17.25
N ARG A 10 -0.32 5.51 17.21
CA ARG A 10 -1.32 4.45 17.33
C ARG A 10 -2.00 4.27 15.99
N VAL A 11 -2.03 3.03 15.50
CA VAL A 11 -2.61 2.68 14.21
C VAL A 11 -3.62 1.58 14.41
N THR A 12 -4.88 1.86 14.08
CA THR A 12 -5.97 0.88 14.20
C THR A 12 -6.14 0.14 12.88
N VAL A 13 -5.93 -1.17 12.90
CA VAL A 13 -5.97 -2.03 11.72
C VAL A 13 -7.01 -3.16 11.86
N ASP A 14 -7.41 -3.73 10.73
CA ASP A 14 -8.18 -4.98 10.70
C ASP A 14 -7.30 -6.20 11.02
N ASP A 15 -7.89 -7.38 11.01
CA ASP A 15 -7.18 -8.62 11.37
C ASP A 15 -6.14 -9.05 10.31
N ALA A 16 -6.17 -8.44 9.12
CA ALA A 16 -5.18 -8.61 8.04
C ALA A 16 -4.15 -7.46 7.99
N GLY A 17 -4.22 -6.51 8.93
CA GLY A 17 -3.28 -5.39 9.05
C GLY A 17 -3.59 -4.20 8.14
N PHE A 18 -4.79 -4.09 7.56
CA PHE A 18 -5.20 -2.92 6.78
C PHE A 18 -5.75 -1.81 7.67
N LEU A 19 -5.46 -0.55 7.32
CA LEU A 19 -5.91 0.61 8.09
C LEU A 19 -7.44 0.72 8.09
N THR A 20 -8.02 0.95 9.27
CA THR A 20 -9.47 1.11 9.44
C THR A 20 -9.94 2.57 9.37
N ASP A 21 -9.09 3.51 9.80
CA ASP A 21 -9.31 4.95 9.64
C ASP A 21 -8.44 5.50 8.48
N LEU A 22 -9.02 5.53 7.29
CA LEU A 22 -8.33 5.90 6.05
C LEU A 22 -7.92 7.37 6.02
N ASP A 23 -8.70 8.23 6.69
CA ASP A 23 -8.48 9.68 6.73
C ASP A 23 -7.39 10.08 7.73
N GLY A 24 -7.16 9.24 8.74
CA GLY A 24 -6.06 9.38 9.69
C GLY A 24 -4.67 9.13 9.10
N TRP A 25 -4.54 8.59 7.88
CA TRP A 25 -3.23 8.22 7.31
C TRP A 25 -2.27 9.41 7.15
N THR A 26 -1.03 9.20 7.56
CA THR A 26 0.13 10.07 7.34
C THR A 26 1.32 9.25 6.84
N GLU A 27 2.40 9.91 6.44
CA GLU A 27 3.64 9.20 6.09
C GLU A 27 4.21 8.41 7.28
N GLU A 28 4.03 8.89 8.51
CA GLU A 28 4.43 8.16 9.71
C GLU A 28 3.62 6.88 9.89
N ILE A 29 2.31 6.92 9.64
CA ILE A 29 1.47 5.71 9.64
C ILE A 29 1.93 4.74 8.56
N ALA A 30 2.26 5.23 7.35
CA ALA A 30 2.82 4.39 6.31
C ALA A 30 4.12 3.70 6.76
N ARG A 31 5.00 4.39 7.51
CA ARG A 31 6.22 3.80 8.10
C ARG A 31 5.89 2.74 9.16
N VAL A 32 4.89 2.97 10.02
CA VAL A 32 4.45 1.96 11.01
C VAL A 32 3.90 0.72 10.32
N LEU A 33 3.06 0.90 9.29
CA LEU A 33 2.55 -0.22 8.48
C LEU A 33 3.70 -0.94 7.75
N ALA A 34 4.69 -0.19 7.24
CA ALA A 34 5.86 -0.75 6.55
C ALA A 34 6.70 -1.63 7.47
N ALA A 35 6.92 -1.18 8.71
CA ALA A 35 7.60 -1.97 9.73
C ALA A 35 6.87 -3.30 10.02
N GLY A 36 5.53 -3.28 10.01
CA GLY A 36 4.71 -4.50 10.14
C GLY A 36 4.86 -5.48 8.98
N GLU A 37 5.19 -5.00 7.78
CA GLU A 37 5.49 -5.82 6.59
C GLU A 37 7.00 -6.13 6.44
N GLY A 38 7.82 -5.81 7.46
CA GLY A 38 9.26 -6.07 7.43
C GLY A 38 10.09 -5.10 6.58
N ILE A 39 9.53 -3.93 6.23
CA ILE A 39 10.20 -2.87 5.46
C ILE A 39 10.71 -1.81 6.44
N SER A 40 12.04 -1.62 6.49
CA SER A 40 12.67 -0.71 7.45
C SER A 40 12.50 0.76 7.10
N GLU A 41 12.58 1.12 5.82
CA GLU A 41 12.51 2.50 5.34
C GLU A 41 11.72 2.61 4.03
N LEU A 42 11.03 3.75 3.87
CA LEU A 42 10.35 4.12 2.64
C LEU A 42 11.07 5.30 1.99
N THR A 43 11.45 5.12 0.73
CA THR A 43 12.04 6.15 -0.13
C THR A 43 11.01 7.16 -0.62
N VAL A 44 11.48 8.30 -1.14
CA VAL A 44 10.62 9.33 -1.75
C VAL A 44 9.78 8.74 -2.89
N GLU A 45 10.39 7.93 -3.75
CA GLU A 45 9.71 7.29 -4.88
C GLU A 45 8.62 6.31 -4.43
N GLN A 46 8.81 5.61 -3.31
CA GLN A 46 7.77 4.77 -2.71
C GLN A 46 6.61 5.63 -2.18
N PHE A 47 6.89 6.73 -1.49
CA PHE A 47 5.85 7.65 -1.01
C PHE A 47 5.02 8.25 -2.15
N ASP A 48 5.62 8.56 -3.30
CA ASP A 48 4.90 9.01 -4.48
C ASP A 48 3.91 7.97 -4.99
N ILE A 49 4.32 6.69 -5.01
CA ILE A 49 3.43 5.56 -5.36
C ILE A 49 2.28 5.46 -4.35
N LEU A 50 2.57 5.51 -3.04
CA LEU A 50 1.53 5.42 -1.99
C LEU A 50 0.51 6.56 -2.11
N ARG A 51 0.96 7.81 -2.31
CA ARG A 51 0.09 8.95 -2.54
C ARG A 51 -0.75 8.80 -3.81
N SER A 52 -0.15 8.28 -4.88
CA SER A 52 -0.85 8.03 -6.14
C SER A 52 -1.96 6.98 -5.97
N LEU A 53 -1.70 5.88 -5.24
CA LEU A 53 -2.71 4.88 -4.89
C LEU A 53 -3.87 5.49 -4.08
N ARG A 54 -3.56 6.31 -3.07
CA ARG A 54 -4.58 7.03 -2.27
C ARG A 54 -5.44 7.94 -3.13
N SER A 55 -4.82 8.72 -4.00
CA SER A 55 -5.52 9.63 -4.92
C SER A 55 -6.43 8.86 -5.88
N TYR A 56 -5.92 7.75 -6.42
CA TYR A 56 -6.70 6.87 -7.29
C TYR A 56 -7.93 6.31 -6.57
N TYR A 57 -7.73 5.73 -5.38
CA TYR A 57 -8.82 5.15 -4.61
C TYR A 57 -9.87 6.20 -4.22
N ARG A 58 -9.44 7.41 -3.81
CA ARG A 58 -10.39 8.51 -3.52
C ARG A 58 -11.26 8.89 -4.71
N LYS A 59 -10.74 8.75 -5.93
CA LYS A 59 -11.47 9.09 -7.17
C LYS A 59 -12.36 7.95 -7.65
N HIS A 60 -11.93 6.71 -7.45
CA HIS A 60 -12.46 5.56 -8.17
C HIS A 60 -13.04 4.46 -7.27
N SER A 61 -12.63 4.42 -6.00
CA SER A 61 -13.05 3.43 -4.99
C SER A 61 -12.80 1.97 -5.38
N PHE A 62 -11.80 1.71 -6.24
CA PHE A 62 -11.41 0.35 -6.65
C PHE A 62 -9.89 0.18 -6.78
N PHE A 63 -9.45 -1.08 -6.83
CA PHE A 63 -8.03 -1.45 -6.95
C PHE A 63 -7.48 -1.20 -8.37
N PRO A 64 -6.45 -0.37 -8.55
CA PRO A 64 -6.00 0.07 -9.87
C PRO A 64 -5.25 -1.00 -10.66
N ILE A 65 -5.11 -0.75 -11.96
CA ILE A 65 -4.06 -1.34 -12.77
C ILE A 65 -2.73 -0.65 -12.43
N MET A 66 -1.72 -1.40 -11.97
CA MET A 66 -0.44 -0.84 -11.50
C MET A 66 0.26 0.07 -12.51
N ARG A 67 0.15 -0.25 -13.81
CA ARG A 67 0.70 0.59 -14.89
C ARG A 67 0.13 2.01 -14.91
N ALA A 68 -1.13 2.20 -14.52
CA ALA A 68 -1.74 3.53 -14.42
C ALA A 68 -1.14 4.32 -13.24
N ILE A 69 -0.85 3.63 -12.13
CA ILE A 69 -0.20 4.24 -10.96
C ILE A 69 1.21 4.70 -11.30
N CYS A 70 2.00 3.86 -11.99
CA CYS A 70 3.34 4.23 -12.45
C CYS A 70 3.32 5.42 -13.41
N ALA A 71 2.34 5.48 -14.32
CA ALA A 71 2.18 6.61 -15.23
C ALA A 71 1.90 7.93 -14.47
N ASN A 72 1.04 7.89 -13.43
CA ASN A 72 0.72 9.07 -12.62
C ASN A 72 1.94 9.66 -11.90
N VAL A 73 2.90 8.81 -11.52
CA VAL A 73 4.14 9.24 -10.83
C VAL A 73 5.33 9.37 -11.79
N GLN A 74 5.11 9.28 -13.10
CA GLN A 74 6.13 9.39 -14.15
C GLN A 74 7.32 8.41 -13.95
N GLN A 75 7.05 7.22 -13.44
CA GLN A 75 8.04 6.15 -13.25
C GLN A 75 7.86 5.03 -14.30
N PRO A 76 8.85 4.11 -14.46
CA PRO A 76 8.73 2.97 -15.36
C PRO A 76 7.47 2.13 -15.11
N ARG A 77 7.02 1.39 -16.12
CA ARG A 77 5.76 0.60 -16.06
C ARG A 77 5.75 -0.49 -14.98
N THR A 78 6.92 -0.84 -14.45
CA THR A 78 7.19 -1.83 -13.41
C THR A 78 7.41 -1.21 -12.03
N CYS A 79 7.26 0.12 -11.88
CA CYS A 79 7.66 0.84 -10.67
C CYS A 79 7.15 0.23 -9.36
N VAL A 80 5.90 -0.26 -9.31
CA VAL A 80 5.34 -0.86 -8.09
C VAL A 80 6.05 -2.16 -7.74
N THR A 81 6.25 -3.07 -8.70
CA THR A 81 6.92 -4.35 -8.48
C THR A 81 8.43 -4.19 -8.25
N ASP A 82 9.03 -3.10 -8.75
CA ASP A 82 10.44 -2.80 -8.51
C ASP A 82 10.69 -2.24 -7.10
N LYS A 83 9.65 -1.67 -6.48
CA LYS A 83 9.74 -0.88 -5.23
C LYS A 83 9.07 -1.56 -4.03
N PHE A 84 8.21 -2.55 -4.27
CA PHE A 84 7.47 -3.27 -3.25
C PHE A 84 7.46 -4.76 -3.61
N ILE A 85 7.39 -5.61 -2.58
CA ILE A 85 7.33 -7.08 -2.73
C ILE A 85 6.15 -7.45 -3.63
N ASP A 86 5.01 -6.80 -3.41
CA ASP A 86 3.79 -7.03 -4.17
C ASP A 86 2.88 -5.78 -4.14
N PRO A 87 1.90 -5.69 -5.07
CA PRO A 87 0.95 -4.57 -5.12
C PRO A 87 0.07 -4.42 -3.88
N VAL A 88 -0.28 -5.52 -3.20
CA VAL A 88 -1.12 -5.50 -2.00
C VAL A 88 -0.37 -4.91 -0.81
N THR A 89 0.94 -5.14 -0.73
CA THR A 89 1.82 -4.44 0.22
C THR A 89 1.76 -2.93 -0.01
N ALA A 90 1.99 -2.46 -1.24
CA ALA A 90 1.89 -1.03 -1.55
C ALA A 90 0.50 -0.45 -1.21
N TRP A 91 -0.57 -1.19 -1.51
CA TRP A 91 -1.94 -0.82 -1.16
C TRP A 91 -2.16 -0.69 0.36
N LYS A 92 -1.68 -1.66 1.13
CA LYS A 92 -1.74 -1.63 2.60
C LYS A 92 -0.99 -0.43 3.16
N LEU A 93 0.24 -0.18 2.71
CA LEU A 93 1.06 0.94 3.17
C LEU A 93 0.48 2.30 2.77
N ALA A 94 -0.29 2.36 1.69
CA ALA A 94 -1.07 3.52 1.30
C ALA A 94 -2.26 3.79 2.24
N GLY A 95 -2.47 2.97 3.28
CA GLY A 95 -3.55 3.14 4.26
C GLY A 95 -4.93 2.93 3.66
N LEU A 96 -5.02 2.04 2.68
CA LEU A 96 -6.25 1.69 1.99
C LEU A 96 -6.90 0.46 2.63
N PRO A 97 -8.23 0.32 2.54
CA PRO A 97 -8.93 -0.79 3.20
C PRO A 97 -8.58 -2.11 2.53
N ASN A 98 -8.86 -3.21 3.21
CA ASN A 98 -8.67 -4.55 2.66
C ASN A 98 -9.34 -4.66 1.27
N PRO A 99 -8.58 -5.00 0.20
CA PRO A 99 -9.09 -5.00 -1.16
C PRO A 99 -9.95 -6.23 -1.51
N GLY A 100 -10.12 -7.16 -0.56
CA GLY A 100 -10.87 -8.40 -0.75
C GLY A 100 -9.99 -9.58 -1.14
N GLU A 101 -10.53 -10.79 -0.98
CA GLU A 101 -9.82 -12.06 -1.15
C GLU A 101 -9.24 -12.23 -2.56
N GLU A 102 -10.00 -11.88 -3.60
CA GLU A 102 -9.55 -11.99 -5.00
C GLU A 102 -8.25 -11.20 -5.23
N VAL A 103 -8.18 -9.97 -4.71
CA VAL A 103 -7.00 -9.13 -4.85
C VAL A 103 -5.87 -9.60 -3.93
N ASN A 104 -6.18 -10.00 -2.70
CA ASN A 104 -5.19 -10.53 -1.77
C ASN A 104 -4.50 -11.77 -2.34
N ASN A 105 -5.22 -12.60 -3.09
CA ASN A 105 -4.67 -13.78 -3.73
C ASN A 105 -3.63 -13.44 -4.82
N PHE A 106 -3.58 -12.22 -5.37
CA PHE A 106 -2.48 -11.80 -6.26
C PHE A 106 -1.10 -11.95 -5.63
N ARG A 107 -0.98 -11.87 -4.29
CA ARG A 107 0.29 -12.16 -3.58
C ARG A 107 0.81 -13.58 -3.82
N SER A 108 -0.08 -14.53 -4.07
CA SER A 108 0.21 -15.95 -4.16
C SER A 108 0.49 -16.42 -5.60
N TRP A 109 0.15 -15.61 -6.60
CA TRP A 109 0.41 -15.95 -8.00
C TRP A 109 1.82 -15.48 -8.38
N GLU A 110 2.75 -16.44 -8.51
CA GLU A 110 4.03 -16.22 -9.19
C GLU A 110 3.78 -15.53 -10.54
N PRO A 111 4.68 -14.63 -10.97
CA PRO A 111 4.44 -13.82 -12.15
C PRO A 111 4.24 -14.74 -13.36
N LEU A 112 3.05 -14.68 -13.98
CA LEU A 112 2.93 -15.08 -15.37
C LEU A 112 3.84 -14.14 -16.15
N GLY A 113 5.04 -14.65 -16.44
CA GLY A 113 6.08 -13.95 -17.17
C GLY A 113 5.51 -13.28 -18.41
N TYR A 114 5.73 -11.97 -18.47
CA TYR A 114 5.74 -11.20 -19.71
C TYR A 114 7.02 -10.40 -19.74
#